data_AF-A0A094AAM5-F1
#
_entry.id   AF-A0A094AAM5-F1
#
_cell.length_a   1.000
_cell.length_b   1.000
_cell.length_c   1.000
_cell.angle_alpha   90.00
_cell.angle_beta   90.00
_cell.angle_gamma   90.00
#
_symmetry.space_group_name_H-M   'P 1'
#
loop_
_entity.id
_entity.type
_entity.pdbx_description
1 polymer ?
#
loop_
_entity_poly.entity_id
_entity_poly.type
_entity_poly.pdbx_seq_one_letter_code
_entity_poly.pdbx_strand_id
1 'polypeptide(L)'
;GEDWTHPQAMLWKGVDLTIPADTLRMGAHEQHHMQNAAWHCSYCLKSLSDMVNKVTSFSHIEFNKPEFRDPEKILNRVRHGLDFFDRDDSFFDRVENNLDIPEFLKKHSDKYAFAVNRDPPDGNFQD
;
A
#
# COMPACT_ATOMS: atom_id res chain seq x y z
N GLY A 1 1.72 20.12 6.67
CA GLY A 1 1.84 20.49 5.24
C GLY A 1 0.69 19.81 4.54
N GLU A 2 0.20 20.37 3.44
CA GLU A 2 -0.78 19.66 2.60
C GLU A 2 -0.19 18.30 2.22
N ASP A 3 -1.03 17.27 2.27
CA ASP A 3 -0.60 15.89 2.08
C ASP A 3 0.08 15.67 0.72
N TRP A 4 0.94 14.66 0.65
CA TRP A 4 1.62 14.26 -0.58
C TRP A 4 0.59 13.74 -1.59
N THR A 5 0.00 14.61 -2.40
CA THR A 5 -1.16 14.29 -3.25
C THR A 5 -0.83 13.52 -4.53
N HIS A 6 0.45 13.47 -4.94
CA HIS A 6 0.86 12.75 -6.14
C HIS A 6 2.31 12.29 -6.07
N PRO A 7 2.69 11.18 -6.72
CA PRO A 7 4.09 10.80 -6.84
C PRO A 7 4.88 11.91 -7.54
N GLN A 8 6.10 12.13 -7.07
CA GLN A 8 7.04 13.09 -7.64
C GLN A 8 8.26 12.31 -8.15
N ALA A 9 8.74 12.66 -9.33
CA ALA A 9 9.93 12.06 -9.89
C ALA A 9 10.77 13.10 -10.60
N MET A 10 12.07 12.83 -10.71
CA MET A 10 13.02 13.66 -11.40
C MET A 10 14.10 12.79 -12.07
N LEU A 11 14.73 13.32 -13.11
CA LEU A 11 15.90 12.68 -13.71
C LEU A 11 17.14 13.06 -12.91
N TRP A 12 17.90 12.06 -12.46
CA TRP A 12 19.21 12.28 -11.85
C TRP A 12 20.18 12.87 -12.88
N LYS A 13 20.79 14.02 -12.54
CA LYS A 13 21.73 14.75 -13.42
C LYS A 13 23.10 14.98 -12.77
N GLY A 14 23.41 14.28 -11.68
CA GLY A 14 24.60 14.52 -10.86
C GLY A 14 24.30 15.39 -9.65
N VAL A 15 25.21 15.41 -8.66
CA VAL A 15 25.02 16.04 -7.34
C VAL A 15 24.64 17.52 -7.45
N ASP A 16 25.31 18.28 -8.32
CA ASP A 16 25.14 19.74 -8.40
C ASP A 16 23.91 20.17 -9.21
N LEU A 17 23.36 19.26 -10.04
CA LEU A 17 22.27 19.55 -10.97
C LEU A 17 20.96 18.85 -10.59
N THR A 18 21.00 18.01 -9.56
CA THR A 18 19.85 17.27 -9.05
C THR A 18 19.21 18.07 -7.93
N ILE A 19 17.91 18.31 -8.00
CA ILE A 19 17.21 18.99 -6.91
C ILE A 19 17.35 18.18 -5.60
N PRO A 20 17.57 18.84 -4.46
CA PRO A 20 17.62 18.18 -3.16
C PRO A 20 16.34 17.41 -2.85
N ALA A 21 16.46 16.29 -2.13
CA ALA A 21 15.34 15.40 -1.84
C ALA A 21 14.25 16.05 -0.98
N ASP A 22 14.62 16.96 -0.08
CA ASP A 22 13.69 17.79 0.69
C ASP A 22 12.90 18.75 -0.21
N THR A 23 13.56 19.36 -1.19
CA THR A 23 12.93 20.24 -2.18
C THR A 23 11.96 19.48 -3.08
N LEU A 24 12.33 18.27 -3.51
CA LEU A 24 11.42 17.38 -4.23
C LEU A 24 10.18 17.08 -3.37
N ARG A 25 10.39 16.61 -2.15
CA ARG A 25 9.34 16.18 -1.19
C ARG A 25 8.38 17.29 -0.79
N MET A 26 8.88 18.50 -0.58
CA MET A 26 8.09 19.62 -0.08
C MET A 26 7.34 20.37 -1.18
N GLY A 27 7.51 19.98 -2.44
CA GLY A 27 6.87 20.65 -3.57
C GLY A 27 7.75 21.74 -4.19
N ALA A 28 8.77 21.36 -4.96
CA ALA A 28 9.46 22.28 -5.87
C ALA A 28 8.42 23.03 -6.75
N HIS A 29 8.55 24.34 -6.97
CA HIS A 29 7.54 25.12 -7.71
C HIS A 29 7.32 24.69 -9.17
N GLU A 30 8.28 23.94 -9.75
CA GLU A 30 8.20 23.37 -11.09
C GLU A 30 8.13 21.84 -10.99
N GLN A 31 6.92 21.28 -10.89
CA GLN A 31 6.74 19.82 -10.86
C GLN A 31 6.04 19.34 -12.11
N HIS A 32 6.57 18.26 -12.68
CA HIS A 32 5.86 17.48 -13.67
C HIS A 32 4.96 16.48 -12.95
N HIS A 33 3.65 16.67 -13.05
CA HIS A 33 2.68 15.75 -12.48
C HIS A 33 2.53 14.56 -13.44
N MET A 34 2.79 13.36 -12.94
CA MET A 34 2.52 12.13 -13.69
C MET A 34 1.19 11.56 -13.22
N GLN A 35 0.15 11.76 -14.04
CA GLN A 35 -1.15 11.15 -13.81
C GLN A 35 -1.11 9.67 -14.20
N ASN A 36 -1.76 8.80 -13.41
CA ASN A 36 -1.84 7.35 -13.65
C ASN A 36 -0.47 6.67 -13.85
N ALA A 37 0.57 7.15 -13.17
CA ALA A 37 1.95 6.71 -13.42
C ALA A 37 2.29 5.34 -12.84
N ALA A 38 1.55 4.89 -11.81
CA ALA A 38 1.78 3.63 -11.13
C ALA A 38 0.57 3.22 -10.29
N TRP A 39 0.54 1.95 -9.91
CA TRP A 39 -0.32 1.43 -8.84
C TRP A 39 0.49 1.29 -7.56
N HIS A 40 -0.09 1.68 -6.44
CA HIS A 40 0.41 1.38 -5.12
C HIS A 40 -0.54 0.41 -4.44
N CYS A 41 -0.02 -0.67 -3.87
CA CYS A 41 -0.79 -1.51 -2.96
C CYS A 41 -0.02 -1.66 -1.65
N SER A 42 -0.63 -1.23 -0.55
CA SER A 42 0.02 -1.27 0.76
C SER A 42 0.07 -2.68 1.33
N TYR A 43 -0.92 -3.54 1.03
CA TYR A 43 -1.18 -4.80 1.73
C TYR A 43 -1.40 -6.01 0.80
N CYS A 44 -0.90 -5.96 -0.43
CA CYS A 44 -0.94 -7.07 -1.41
C CYS A 44 0.19 -8.08 -1.16
N LEU A 45 0.29 -8.63 0.04
CA LEU A 45 1.31 -9.63 0.41
C LEU A 45 0.75 -11.05 0.35
N LYS A 46 1.59 -11.99 -0.06
CA LYS A 46 1.19 -13.38 -0.36
C LYS A 46 0.83 -14.21 0.86
N SER A 47 1.37 -13.86 2.04
CA SER A 47 1.26 -14.66 3.24
C SER A 47 0.83 -13.81 4.43
N LEU A 48 0.16 -14.42 5.39
CA LEU A 48 -0.27 -13.79 6.62
C LEU A 48 0.95 -13.44 7.48
N SER A 49 1.97 -14.29 7.46
CA SER A 49 3.29 -14.01 8.04
C SER A 49 3.94 -12.74 7.46
N ASP A 50 3.88 -12.52 6.15
CA ASP A 50 4.41 -11.30 5.51
C ASP A 50 3.63 -10.06 5.98
N MET A 51 2.32 -10.20 6.19
CA MET A 51 1.47 -9.12 6.73
C MET A 51 1.83 -8.77 8.18
N VAL A 52 2.00 -9.78 9.05
CA VAL A 52 2.45 -9.60 10.44
C VAL A 52 3.82 -8.91 10.47
N ASN A 53 4.74 -9.34 9.62
CA ASN A 53 6.07 -8.74 9.51
C ASN A 53 6.01 -7.28 9.07
N LYS A 54 5.18 -6.96 8.07
CA LYS A 54 4.95 -5.59 7.62
C LYS A 54 4.40 -4.69 8.72
N VAL A 55 3.40 -5.16 9.47
CA VAL A 55 2.84 -4.39 10.60
C VAL A 55 3.89 -4.19 11.69
N THR A 56 4.77 -5.18 11.89
CA THR A 56 5.83 -5.11 12.90
C THR A 56 6.96 -4.15 12.52
N SER A 57 7.23 -3.94 11.23
CA SER A 57 8.28 -3.05 10.74
C SER A 57 7.86 -1.57 10.68
N PHE A 58 6.62 -1.24 11.08
CA PHE A 58 6.16 0.14 11.13
C PHE A 58 6.94 0.93 12.19
N SER A 59 7.48 2.08 11.80
CA SER A 59 8.31 2.93 12.69
C SER A 59 7.50 3.63 13.80
N HIS A 60 6.18 3.61 13.69
CA HIS A 60 5.25 4.14 14.68
C HIS A 60 5.12 3.16 15.86
N ILE A 61 5.94 3.39 16.90
CA ILE A 61 5.99 2.54 18.09
C ILE A 61 4.64 2.46 18.82
N GLU A 62 3.77 3.46 18.67
CA GLU A 62 2.41 3.48 19.21
C GLU A 62 1.53 2.36 18.66
N PHE A 63 1.86 1.84 17.48
CA PHE A 63 1.16 0.72 16.84
C PHE A 63 1.90 -0.61 17.02
N ASN A 64 2.95 -0.65 17.84
CA ASN A 64 3.65 -1.88 18.22
C ASN A 64 2.87 -2.63 19.32
N LYS A 65 1.60 -2.97 19.05
CA LYS A 65 0.75 -3.66 20.02
C LYS A 65 0.36 -5.07 19.55
N PRO A 66 0.20 -6.05 20.46
CA PRO A 66 -0.14 -7.43 20.08
C PRO A 66 -1.41 -7.55 19.22
N GLU A 67 -2.42 -6.71 19.48
CA GLU A 67 -3.70 -6.71 18.77
C GLU A 67 -3.62 -6.32 17.28
N PHE A 68 -2.53 -5.65 16.87
CA PHE A 68 -2.28 -5.32 15.47
C PHE A 68 -1.49 -6.41 14.74
N ARG A 69 -0.93 -7.38 15.49
CA ARG A 69 -0.18 -8.53 14.97
C ARG A 69 -0.95 -9.84 14.99
N ASP A 70 -2.13 -9.84 15.57
CA ASP A 70 -3.01 -11.00 15.63
C ASP A 70 -3.38 -11.45 14.20
N PRO A 71 -2.97 -12.66 13.78
CA PRO A 71 -3.22 -13.15 12.42
C PRO A 71 -4.71 -13.22 12.07
N GLU A 72 -5.58 -13.57 13.02
CA GLU A 72 -7.03 -13.65 12.78
C GLU A 72 -7.61 -12.26 12.54
N LYS A 73 -7.17 -11.26 13.30
CA LYS A 73 -7.58 -9.86 13.08
C LYS A 73 -7.05 -9.32 11.77
N ILE A 74 -5.80 -9.62 11.41
CA ILE A 74 -5.23 -9.23 10.12
C ILE A 74 -6.06 -9.80 8.98
N LEU A 75 -6.37 -11.10 9.03
CA LEU A 75 -7.22 -11.74 8.04
C LEU A 75 -8.57 -11.04 7.94
N ASN A 76 -9.24 -10.81 9.07
CA ASN A 76 -10.52 -10.10 9.09
C ASN A 76 -10.41 -8.70 8.44
N ARG A 77 -9.38 -7.93 8.76
CA ARG A 77 -9.21 -6.57 8.25
C ARG A 77 -8.95 -6.54 6.75
N VAL A 78 -8.10 -7.43 6.24
CA VAL A 78 -7.79 -7.54 4.80
C VAL A 78 -9.02 -7.92 3.98
N ARG A 79 -9.82 -8.87 4.48
CA ARG A 79 -11.01 -9.35 3.77
C ARG A 79 -12.12 -8.30 3.70
N HIS A 80 -12.22 -7.46 4.72
CA HIS A 80 -13.33 -6.52 4.87
C HIS A 80 -12.93 -5.05 4.66
N GLY A 81 -11.69 -4.76 4.26
CA GLY A 81 -11.22 -3.39 4.02
C GLY A 81 -11.22 -2.52 5.28
N LEU A 82 -10.80 -3.08 6.42
CA LEU A 82 -10.74 -2.35 7.68
C LEU A 82 -9.34 -1.81 7.95
N ASP A 83 -9.24 -0.71 8.69
CA ASP A 83 -7.95 -0.17 9.11
C ASP A 83 -7.17 -1.16 9.98
N PHE A 84 -5.86 -1.21 9.77
CA PHE A 84 -4.96 -2.09 10.52
C PHE A 84 -4.71 -1.67 11.95
N PHE A 85 -4.90 -0.38 12.23
CA PHE A 85 -4.56 0.25 13.48
C PHE A 85 -5.79 0.78 14.23
N ASP A 86 -6.99 0.38 13.77
CA ASP A 86 -8.29 0.78 14.31
C ASP A 86 -8.42 2.30 14.50
N ARG A 87 -7.91 3.08 13.53
CA ARG A 87 -8.00 4.55 13.56
C ARG A 87 -9.37 5.02 13.11
N ASP A 88 -9.98 5.91 13.89
CA ASP A 88 -11.32 6.44 13.64
C ASP A 88 -11.43 7.35 12.40
N ASP A 89 -10.30 7.78 11.84
CA ASP A 89 -10.23 8.69 10.69
C ASP A 89 -9.80 7.99 9.38
N SER A 90 -9.62 6.67 9.40
CA SER A 90 -9.13 5.89 8.26
C SER A 90 -10.23 4.99 7.70
N PHE A 91 -10.79 5.39 6.56
CA PHE A 91 -11.89 4.70 5.88
C PHE A 91 -11.43 4.18 4.52
N PHE A 92 -11.93 3.00 4.12
CA PHE A 92 -11.62 2.38 2.83
C PHE A 92 -12.91 2.04 2.10
N ASP A 93 -12.96 2.35 0.82
CA ASP A 93 -14.04 1.92 -0.05
C ASP A 93 -13.72 0.56 -0.67
N ARG A 94 -14.69 -0.34 -0.61
CA ARG A 94 -14.62 -1.62 -1.32
C ARG A 94 -15.05 -1.40 -2.77
N VAL A 95 -14.13 -1.70 -3.70
CA VAL A 95 -14.40 -1.63 -5.14
C VAL A 95 -14.71 -3.03 -5.66
N GLU A 96 -15.98 -3.25 -6.02
CA GLU A 96 -16.41 -4.51 -6.64
C GLU A 96 -15.90 -4.62 -8.07
N ASN A 97 -15.45 -5.83 -8.45
CA ASN A 97 -14.96 -6.14 -9.80
C ASN A 97 -13.91 -5.13 -10.31
N ASN A 98 -12.92 -4.79 -9.47
CA ASN A 98 -11.90 -3.82 -9.85
C ASN A 98 -11.07 -4.29 -11.07
N LEU A 99 -11.27 -3.62 -12.21
CA LEU A 99 -10.49 -3.84 -13.44
C LEU A 99 -9.35 -2.82 -13.59
N ASP A 100 -9.21 -1.86 -12.70
CA ASP A 100 -8.11 -0.89 -12.70
C ASP A 100 -6.93 -1.40 -11.85
N ILE A 101 -6.26 -2.41 -12.38
CA ILE A 101 -5.06 -3.03 -11.81
C ILE A 101 -4.05 -3.32 -12.94
N PRO A 102 -2.76 -3.53 -12.64
CA PRO A 102 -1.77 -3.87 -13.65
C PRO A 102 -2.18 -5.09 -14.50
N GLU A 103 -2.03 -4.99 -15.83
CA GLU A 103 -2.37 -6.07 -16.78
C GLU A 103 -1.69 -7.40 -16.45
N PHE A 104 -0.46 -7.35 -15.91
CA PHE A 104 0.25 -8.54 -15.47
C PHE A 104 -0.51 -9.30 -14.36
N LEU A 105 -1.11 -8.58 -13.40
CA LEU A 105 -1.90 -9.20 -12.34
C LEU A 105 -3.20 -9.79 -12.90
N LYS A 106 -3.85 -9.11 -13.86
CA LYS A 106 -5.04 -9.64 -14.53
C LYS A 106 -4.75 -10.96 -15.24
N LYS A 107 -3.68 -11.00 -16.03
CA LYS A 107 -3.29 -12.20 -16.80
C LYS A 107 -2.88 -13.38 -15.92
N HIS A 108 -2.44 -13.10 -14.69
CA HIS A 108 -1.90 -14.10 -13.76
C HIS A 108 -2.68 -14.13 -12.44
N SER A 109 -3.99 -13.85 -12.48
CA SER A 109 -4.86 -13.74 -11.30
C SER A 109 -4.79 -14.97 -10.40
N ASP A 110 -4.72 -16.17 -10.99
CA ASP A 110 -4.66 -17.42 -10.22
C ASP A 110 -3.40 -17.51 -9.35
N LYS A 111 -2.26 -17.01 -9.87
CA LYS A 111 -0.98 -17.00 -9.14
C LYS A 111 -0.91 -15.89 -8.09
N TYR A 112 -1.57 -14.77 -8.36
CA TYR A 112 -1.56 -13.57 -7.53
C TYR A 112 -2.92 -13.29 -6.89
N ALA A 113 -3.67 -14.35 -6.57
CA ALA A 113 -5.03 -14.24 -6.03
C ALA A 113 -5.06 -13.34 -4.79
N PHE A 114 -4.07 -13.47 -3.90
CA PHE A 114 -3.86 -12.61 -2.73
C PHE A 114 -3.76 -11.09 -3.04
N ALA A 115 -3.41 -10.70 -4.27
CA ALA A 115 -3.29 -9.30 -4.65
C ALA A 115 -4.55 -8.75 -5.35
N VAL A 116 -5.40 -9.64 -5.88
CA VAL A 116 -6.55 -9.26 -6.73
C VAL A 116 -7.90 -9.62 -6.13
N ASN A 117 -7.95 -10.56 -5.18
CA ASN A 117 -9.17 -11.00 -4.52
C ASN A 117 -8.88 -11.43 -3.08
N ARG A 118 -9.55 -10.82 -2.11
CA ARG A 118 -9.44 -11.17 -0.68
C ARG A 118 -10.73 -11.78 -0.12
N ASP A 119 -11.73 -12.06 -0.93
CA ASP A 119 -13.03 -12.55 -0.45
C ASP A 119 -13.02 -13.95 0.16
N PRO A 120 -12.24 -14.93 -0.36
CA PRO A 120 -12.20 -16.28 0.21
C PRO A 120 -11.89 -16.29 1.71
N PRO A 121 -12.33 -17.33 2.46
CA PRO A 121 -12.16 -17.38 3.91
C PRO A 121 -10.73 -17.20 4.41
N ASP A 122 -9.76 -17.73 3.66
CA ASP A 122 -8.31 -17.63 3.90
C ASP A 122 -7.69 -16.35 3.30
N GLY A 123 -8.50 -15.46 2.72
CA GLY A 123 -8.04 -14.25 2.03
C GLY A 123 -7.10 -14.53 0.87
N ASN A 124 -7.10 -15.75 0.30
CA ASN A 124 -6.10 -16.23 -0.67
C ASN A 124 -4.64 -16.15 -0.18
N PHE A 125 -4.39 -16.16 1.13
CA PHE A 125 -3.03 -16.32 1.64
C PHE A 125 -2.47 -17.70 1.26
N GLN A 126 -1.14 -17.79 1.16
CA GLN A 126 -0.45 -19.01 0.72
C GLN A 126 0.11 -19.85 1.89
N ASP A 127 -0.14 -19.43 3.13
CA ASP A 127 0.32 -20.05 4.38
C ASP A 127 -0.81 -20.25 5.40
#